data_AF-A0A1U7P3W1-F1
#
_entry.id   AF-A0A1U7P3W1-F1
#
_cell.length_a   1.000
_cell.length_b   1.000
_cell.length_c   1.000
_cell.angle_alpha   90.00
_cell.angle_beta   90.00
_cell.angle_gamma   90.00
#
_symmetry.space_group_name_H-M   'P 1'
#
loop_
_entity.id
_entity.type
_entity.pdbx_description
1 polymer ?
#
loop_
_entity_poly.entity_id
_entity_poly.type
_entity_poly.pdbx_seq_one_letter_code
_entity_poly.pdbx_strand_id
1 'polypeptide(L)'
;MDNHIRTLRAARQWTQADLAAELDVSRQTVNALETGKYDPSLPLAFRIARLFGQPIEGIFIDPQQISVPSPALSSLAPSSLTPSSLKPATELEPRFDYQTRAATAFSELGILREMGEHGWELTGVGLGTLSFRRASEPQSAPPRWLYQRLGGALSAQQRQELVQQGWTLVDTWLGGVFHYFKRPLA
;
A
#
# COMPACT_ATOMS: atom_id res chain seq x y z
N MET A 1 -2.63 16.41 -15.15
CA MET A 1 -3.73 16.05 -14.22
C MET A 1 -4.68 17.24 -14.04
N ASP A 2 -6.00 17.04 -14.06
CA ASP A 2 -6.98 18.09 -13.72
C ASP A 2 -6.95 18.39 -12.22
N ASN A 3 -7.17 19.65 -11.84
CA ASN A 3 -7.09 20.06 -10.43
C ASN A 3 -7.86 21.34 -10.10
N HIS A 4 -8.16 21.53 -8.82
CA HIS A 4 -8.87 22.68 -8.28
C HIS A 4 -7.96 23.74 -7.66
N ILE A 5 -6.63 23.67 -7.86
CA ILE A 5 -5.67 24.57 -7.20
C ILE A 5 -5.99 26.03 -7.49
N ARG A 6 -6.31 26.37 -8.74
CA ARG A 6 -6.65 27.74 -9.13
C ARG A 6 -7.88 28.27 -8.37
N THR A 7 -8.91 27.43 -8.21
CA THR A 7 -10.14 27.78 -7.50
C THR A 7 -9.88 27.94 -6.00
N LEU A 8 -9.14 27.00 -5.39
CA LEU A 8 -8.79 27.04 -3.97
C LEU A 8 -7.91 28.24 -3.63
N ARG A 9 -6.99 28.59 -4.53
CA ARG A 9 -6.16 29.80 -4.42
C ARG A 9 -7.01 31.07 -4.51
N ALA A 10 -7.93 31.14 -5.48
CA ALA A 10 -8.81 32.29 -5.66
C ALA A 10 -9.76 32.50 -4.46
N ALA A 11 -10.25 31.43 -3.84
CA ALA A 11 -11.06 31.49 -2.62
C ALA A 11 -10.33 32.15 -1.44
N ARG A 12 -8.99 32.09 -1.44
CA ARG A 12 -8.12 32.73 -0.45
C ARG A 12 -7.54 34.07 -0.91
N GLN A 13 -7.95 34.56 -2.08
CA GLN A 13 -7.46 35.81 -2.69
C GLN A 13 -5.93 35.82 -2.89
N TRP A 14 -5.33 34.65 -3.06
CA TRP A 14 -3.89 34.50 -3.25
C TRP A 14 -3.51 34.62 -4.72
N THR A 15 -2.34 35.20 -4.98
CA THR A 15 -1.68 35.14 -6.28
C THR A 15 -0.89 33.83 -6.43
N GLN A 16 -0.47 33.50 -7.66
CA GLN A 16 0.40 32.33 -7.87
C GLN A 16 1.72 32.43 -7.09
N ALA A 17 2.21 33.65 -6.85
CA ALA A 17 3.42 33.89 -6.08
C ALA A 17 3.19 33.63 -4.58
N ASP A 18 2.03 34.01 -4.04
CA ASP A 18 1.69 33.75 -2.64
C ASP A 18 1.58 32.25 -2.38
N LEU A 19 0.89 31.52 -3.27
CA LEU A 19 0.80 30.06 -3.16
C LEU A 19 2.18 29.40 -3.31
N ALA A 20 3.05 29.94 -4.16
CA ALA A 20 4.41 29.45 -4.33
C ALA A 20 5.24 29.65 -3.05
N ALA A 21 5.09 30.78 -2.36
CA ALA A 21 5.76 31.04 -1.09
C ALA A 21 5.27 30.08 0.02
N GLU A 22 3.95 29.90 0.16
CA GLU A 22 3.36 28.96 1.13
C GLU A 22 3.81 27.51 0.88
N LEU A 23 3.99 27.15 -0.39
CA LEU A 23 4.43 25.82 -0.81
C LEU A 23 5.93 25.72 -1.02
N ASP A 24 6.74 26.72 -0.67
CA ASP A 24 8.21 26.71 -0.86
C ASP A 24 8.62 26.14 -2.24
N VAL A 25 7.96 26.62 -3.30
CA VAL A 25 8.23 26.24 -4.69
C VAL A 25 8.32 27.49 -5.55
N SER A 26 8.76 27.33 -6.80
CA SER A 26 8.75 28.45 -7.74
C SER A 26 7.33 28.79 -8.19
N ARG A 27 7.08 30.06 -8.56
CA ARG A 27 5.84 30.47 -9.22
C ARG A 27 5.57 29.66 -10.51
N GLN A 28 6.63 29.26 -11.22
CA GLN A 28 6.50 28.43 -12.43
C GLN A 28 5.93 27.06 -12.10
N THR A 29 6.33 26.47 -10.97
CA THR A 29 5.77 25.21 -10.46
C THR A 29 4.27 25.35 -10.20
N VAL A 30 3.85 26.43 -9.55
CA VAL A 30 2.41 26.70 -9.32
C VAL A 30 1.66 26.86 -10.65
N ASN A 31 2.21 27.58 -11.61
CA ASN A 31 1.59 27.72 -12.92
C ASN A 31 1.49 26.38 -13.68
N ALA A 32 2.52 25.54 -13.59
CA ALA A 32 2.54 24.21 -14.22
C ALA A 32 1.53 23.26 -13.56
N LEU A 33 1.37 23.36 -12.23
CA LEU A 33 0.32 22.66 -11.47
C LEU A 33 -1.07 23.11 -11.93
N GLU A 34 -1.35 24.42 -11.92
CA GLU A 34 -2.67 24.95 -12.30
C GLU A 34 -3.06 24.66 -13.76
N THR A 35 -2.07 24.53 -14.65
CA THR A 35 -2.31 24.20 -16.06
C THR A 35 -2.30 22.70 -16.34
N GLY A 36 -2.10 21.86 -15.32
CA GLY A 36 -2.07 20.41 -15.42
C GLY A 36 -0.86 19.86 -16.20
N LYS A 37 0.15 20.70 -16.48
CA LYS A 37 1.39 20.36 -17.20
C LYS A 37 2.43 19.67 -16.32
N TYR A 38 2.20 19.64 -15.02
CA TYR A 38 3.08 19.05 -14.04
C TYR A 38 2.27 18.27 -13.03
N ASP A 39 2.59 16.99 -12.87
CA ASP A 39 2.03 16.17 -11.81
C ASP A 39 2.89 16.36 -10.55
N PRO A 40 2.28 16.78 -9.42
CA PRO A 40 3.02 17.00 -8.19
C PRO A 40 3.62 15.69 -7.68
N SER A 41 4.82 15.77 -7.10
CA SER A 41 5.34 14.67 -6.29
C SER A 41 4.43 14.41 -5.09
N LEU A 42 4.39 13.17 -4.60
CA LEU A 42 3.57 12.79 -3.45
C LEU A 42 3.78 13.70 -2.21
N PRO A 43 5.02 14.08 -1.83
CA PRO A 43 5.22 15.05 -0.75
C PRO A 43 4.60 16.42 -1.02
N LEU A 44 4.68 16.92 -2.26
CA LEU A 44 4.09 18.21 -2.65
C LEU A 44 2.56 18.14 -2.62
N ALA A 45 1.97 17.04 -3.09
CA ALA A 45 0.53 16.81 -3.01
C ALA A 45 0.02 16.82 -1.55
N PHE A 46 0.74 16.16 -0.62
CA PHE A 46 0.39 16.21 0.81
C PHE A 46 0.51 17.62 1.41
N ARG A 47 1.51 18.41 1.01
CA ARG A 47 1.65 19.80 1.46
C ARG A 47 0.50 20.65 0.97
N ILE A 48 0.12 20.50 -0.30
CA ILE A 48 -1.02 21.19 -0.91
C ILE A 48 -2.32 20.81 -0.19
N ALA A 49 -2.54 19.52 0.07
CA ALA A 49 -3.69 19.01 0.84
C ALA A 49 -3.80 19.64 2.24
N ARG A 50 -2.68 19.66 2.98
CA ARG A 50 -2.62 20.29 4.30
C ARG A 50 -2.85 21.80 4.25
N LEU A 51 -2.24 22.47 3.26
CA LEU A 51 -2.39 23.91 3.08
C LEU A 51 -3.86 24.26 2.86
N PHE A 52 -4.57 23.52 2.01
CA PHE A 52 -5.98 23.77 1.69
C PHE A 52 -6.98 23.13 2.68
N GLY A 53 -6.52 22.26 3.57
CA GLY A 53 -7.38 21.54 4.51
C GLY A 53 -8.34 20.57 3.81
N GLN A 54 -7.94 20.04 2.65
CA GLN A 54 -8.75 19.13 1.85
C GLN A 54 -7.99 17.84 1.55
N PRO A 55 -8.68 16.69 1.38
CA PRO A 55 -8.06 15.46 0.91
C PRO A 55 -7.47 15.66 -0.50
N ILE A 56 -6.44 14.87 -0.84
CA ILE A 56 -5.74 14.96 -2.14
C ILE A 56 -6.73 14.77 -3.28
N GLU A 57 -7.66 13.83 -3.14
CA GLU A 57 -8.73 13.49 -4.08
C GLU A 57 -9.74 14.63 -4.27
N GLY A 58 -9.85 15.56 -3.31
CA GLY A 58 -10.66 16.77 -3.45
C GLY A 58 -9.97 17.88 -4.26
N ILE A 59 -8.63 17.81 -4.38
CA ILE A 59 -7.80 18.82 -5.04
C ILE A 59 -7.38 18.39 -6.44
N PHE A 60 -7.03 17.12 -6.61
CA PHE A 60 -6.51 16.57 -7.86
C PHE A 60 -7.47 15.50 -8.39
N ILE A 61 -7.86 15.64 -9.65
CA ILE A 61 -8.81 14.74 -10.32
C ILE A 61 -8.01 13.77 -11.18
N ASP A 62 -8.10 12.49 -10.84
CA ASP A 62 -7.54 11.42 -11.65
C ASP A 62 -8.54 11.02 -12.76
N PRO A 63 -8.20 11.20 -14.05
CA PRO A 63 -9.10 10.86 -15.15
C PRO A 63 -9.28 9.35 -15.33
N GLN A 64 -8.49 8.52 -14.65
CA GLN A 64 -8.53 7.06 -14.69
C GLN A 64 -9.13 6.45 -13.43
N GLN A 65 -9.91 7.20 -12.64
CA GLN A 65 -10.63 6.63 -11.51
C GLN A 65 -11.51 5.46 -11.99
N ILE A 66 -11.05 4.24 -11.71
CA ILE A 66 -11.87 3.05 -11.70
C ILE A 66 -12.90 3.29 -10.61
N SER A 67 -14.12 3.64 -11.02
CA SER A 67 -15.26 3.72 -10.12
C SER A 67 -15.45 2.33 -9.51
N VAL A 68 -14.89 2.11 -8.33
CA VAL A 68 -15.35 1.04 -7.47
C VAL A 68 -16.74 1.48 -7.00
N PRO A 69 -17.82 0.78 -7.37
CA PRO A 69 -19.13 1.10 -6.82
C PRO A 69 -19.03 0.91 -5.32
N SER A 70 -19.03 2.02 -4.58
CA SER A 70 -19.18 1.98 -3.13
C SER A 70 -20.56 1.38 -2.86
N PRO A 71 -20.67 0.19 -2.23
CA PRO A 71 -21.97 -0.29 -1.81
C PRO A 71 -22.48 0.73 -0.78
N ALA A 72 -23.66 1.29 -1.05
CA ALA A 72 -24.26 2.37 -0.28
C ALA A 72 -24.12 2.18 1.24
N LEU A 73 -23.20 2.92 1.87
CA LEU A 73 -23.24 3.24 3.30
C LEU A 73 -24.29 4.34 3.52
N SER A 74 -25.54 4.06 3.15
CA SER A 74 -26.64 4.97 3.40
C SER A 74 -27.89 4.16 3.75
N SER A 75 -27.90 3.72 5.00
CA SER A 75 -29.06 3.75 5.90
C SER A 75 -28.77 2.75 6.99
N LEU A 76 -28.56 3.24 8.22
CA LEU A 76 -29.11 2.69 9.46
C LEU A 76 -28.48 3.47 10.63
N ALA A 77 -29.08 4.61 10.94
CA ALA A 77 -29.10 5.08 12.32
C ALA A 77 -29.88 4.04 13.17
N PRO A 78 -29.55 3.91 14.47
CA PRO A 78 -29.95 2.80 15.29
C PRO A 78 -31.37 3.01 15.78
N SER A 79 -32.24 2.02 15.65
CA SER A 79 -33.22 1.68 16.69
C SER A 79 -33.98 0.43 16.30
N SER A 80 -33.94 -0.52 17.24
CA SER A 80 -34.92 -1.57 17.48
C SER A 80 -35.28 -2.42 16.27
N LEU A 81 -34.77 -3.66 16.24
CA LEU A 81 -35.55 -4.87 15.97
C LEU A 81 -34.73 -6.08 16.42
N THR A 82 -35.24 -6.72 17.48
CA THR A 82 -35.15 -8.12 17.91
C THR A 82 -34.13 -9.08 17.26
N PRO A 83 -33.49 -9.97 18.06
CA PRO A 83 -32.49 -10.92 17.61
C PRO A 83 -33.17 -12.14 16.97
N SER A 84 -33.38 -12.15 15.65
CA SER A 84 -33.84 -13.37 14.99
C SER A 84 -33.58 -13.37 13.49
N SER A 85 -32.32 -13.32 13.10
CA SER A 85 -31.83 -14.03 11.90
C SER A 85 -30.31 -14.02 11.89
N LEU A 86 -29.68 -14.65 12.88
CA LEU A 86 -28.33 -15.17 12.66
C LEU A 86 -28.45 -16.19 11.52
N LYS A 87 -27.84 -15.89 10.37
CA LYS A 87 -27.31 -16.96 9.51
C LYS A 87 -26.49 -17.88 10.42
N PRO A 88 -26.63 -19.20 10.35
CA PRO A 88 -25.77 -20.09 11.12
C PRO A 88 -24.32 -19.75 10.79
N ALA A 89 -23.55 -19.43 11.83
CA ALA A 89 -22.13 -19.20 11.79
C ALA A 89 -21.42 -20.51 11.47
N THR A 90 -21.44 -20.91 10.20
CA THR A 90 -20.69 -22.09 9.73
C THR A 90 -20.27 -21.87 8.28
N GLU A 91 -19.41 -20.88 8.06
CA GLU A 91 -18.34 -21.03 7.08
C GLU A 91 -17.14 -20.38 7.76
N LEU A 92 -16.27 -21.23 8.30
CA LEU A 92 -15.03 -20.82 8.96
C LEU A 92 -14.14 -20.18 7.90
N GLU A 93 -14.32 -18.88 7.64
CA GLU A 93 -13.29 -18.10 6.98
C GLU A 93 -11.99 -18.34 7.75
N PRO A 94 -10.93 -18.84 7.10
CA PRO A 94 -9.67 -19.12 7.78
C PRO A 94 -9.20 -17.83 8.44
N ARG A 95 -9.17 -17.83 9.78
CA ARG A 95 -8.70 -16.67 10.55
C ARG A 95 -7.19 -16.58 10.33
N PHE A 96 -6.72 -15.41 9.94
CA PHE A 96 -5.29 -15.12 9.80
C PHE A 96 -4.88 -14.02 10.79
N ASP A 97 -3.76 -14.26 11.47
CA ASP A 97 -3.01 -13.25 12.20
C ASP A 97 -2.10 -12.51 11.21
N TYR A 98 -1.93 -11.21 11.41
CA TYR A 98 -1.06 -10.37 10.59
C TYR A 98 -0.02 -9.67 11.46
N GLN A 99 1.20 -9.54 10.95
CA GLN A 99 2.27 -8.84 11.65
C GLN A 99 3.20 -8.10 10.67
N THR A 100 3.62 -6.90 11.07
CA THR A 100 4.63 -6.12 10.36
C THR A 100 5.90 -5.99 11.21
N ARG A 101 7.06 -6.12 10.57
CA ARG A 101 8.38 -5.96 11.20
C ARG A 101 9.15 -4.88 10.45
N ALA A 102 9.74 -3.95 11.19
CA ALA A 102 10.69 -3.01 10.62
C ALA A 102 11.96 -3.78 10.21
N ALA A 103 12.47 -3.50 9.02
CA ALA A 103 13.62 -4.18 8.44
C ALA A 103 14.51 -3.20 7.66
N THR A 104 15.81 -3.47 7.65
CA THR A 104 16.79 -2.85 6.75
C THR A 104 17.34 -3.92 5.82
N ALA A 105 18.04 -3.54 4.74
CA ALA A 105 18.70 -4.48 3.81
C ALA A 105 19.83 -5.34 4.42
N PHE A 106 20.12 -5.13 5.71
CA PHE A 106 21.07 -5.93 6.50
C PHE A 106 20.36 -6.87 7.48
N SER A 107 19.17 -6.50 7.96
CA SER A 107 18.46 -7.25 9.00
C SER A 107 17.32 -8.11 8.45
N GLU A 108 16.91 -7.91 7.21
CA GLU A 108 15.72 -8.54 6.65
C GLU A 108 15.85 -10.06 6.55
N LEU A 109 17.04 -10.57 6.21
CA LEU A 109 17.27 -12.01 6.11
C LEU A 109 17.13 -12.72 7.47
N GLY A 110 17.52 -12.05 8.56
CA GLY A 110 17.34 -12.57 9.92
C GLY A 110 15.87 -12.64 10.30
N ILE A 111 15.13 -11.56 10.04
CA ILE A 111 13.69 -11.47 10.31
C ILE A 111 12.94 -12.52 9.48
N LEU A 112 13.26 -12.67 8.19
CA LEU A 112 12.62 -13.67 7.33
C LEU A 112 12.81 -15.09 7.87
N ARG A 113 14.02 -15.44 8.30
CA ARG A 113 14.32 -16.75 8.89
C ARG A 113 13.52 -16.98 10.17
N GLU A 114 13.56 -16.03 11.09
CA GLU A 114 12.83 -16.10 12.35
C GLU A 114 11.32 -16.27 12.09
N MET A 115 10.74 -15.41 11.25
CA MET A 115 9.31 -15.44 10.94
C MET A 115 8.91 -16.77 10.27
N GLY A 116 9.73 -17.26 9.33
CA GLY A 116 9.50 -18.52 8.62
C GLY A 116 9.52 -19.76 9.53
N GLU A 117 10.41 -19.78 10.53
CA GLU A 117 10.45 -20.85 11.54
C GLU A 117 9.19 -20.88 12.42
N HIS A 118 8.60 -19.71 12.68
CA HIS A 118 7.36 -19.54 13.45
C HIS A 118 6.09 -19.67 12.61
N GLY A 119 6.22 -20.09 11.34
CA GLY A 119 5.12 -20.35 10.43
C GLY A 119 4.46 -19.10 9.85
N TRP A 120 5.10 -17.94 9.96
CA TRP A 120 4.65 -16.73 9.32
C TRP A 120 5.03 -16.75 7.85
N GLU A 121 4.03 -16.51 6.99
CA GLU A 121 4.15 -16.37 5.54
C GLU A 121 4.38 -14.89 5.18
N LEU A 122 5.44 -14.58 4.42
CA LEU A 122 5.68 -13.25 3.88
C LEU A 122 4.62 -12.92 2.82
N THR A 123 3.96 -11.77 2.99
CA THR A 123 2.91 -11.28 2.10
C THR A 123 3.31 -10.04 1.32
N GLY A 124 4.30 -9.29 1.78
CA GLY A 124 4.75 -8.09 1.07
C GLY A 124 5.99 -7.44 1.69
N VAL A 125 6.66 -6.62 0.89
CA VAL A 125 7.87 -5.89 1.29
C VAL A 125 7.67 -4.40 1.03
N GLY A 126 7.50 -3.64 2.11
CA GLY A 126 7.30 -2.19 2.09
C GLY A 126 8.58 -1.39 2.32
N LEU A 127 8.47 -0.06 2.34
CA LEU A 127 9.58 0.85 2.59
C LEU A 127 10.12 0.69 4.04
N GLY A 128 11.10 -0.19 4.23
CA GLY A 128 11.67 -0.46 5.55
C GLY A 128 10.87 -1.45 6.39
N THR A 129 9.95 -2.21 5.78
CA THR A 129 9.07 -3.13 6.53
C THR A 129 8.82 -4.43 5.78
N LEU A 130 8.69 -5.53 6.53
CA LEU A 130 8.22 -6.83 6.03
C LEU A 130 6.86 -7.14 6.63
N SER A 131 5.90 -7.53 5.79
CA SER A 131 4.55 -7.88 6.19
C SER A 131 4.34 -9.39 6.11
N PHE A 132 3.73 -9.95 7.15
CA PHE A 132 3.51 -11.38 7.29
C PHE A 132 2.08 -11.69 7.66
N ARG A 133 1.63 -12.90 7.32
CA ARG A 133 0.40 -13.50 7.82
C ARG A 133 0.64 -14.92 8.33
N ARG A 134 -0.22 -15.43 9.21
CA ARG A 134 -0.22 -16.82 9.69
C ARG A 134 -1.64 -17.24 10.00
N ALA A 135 -2.00 -18.52 9.80
CA ALA A 135 -3.31 -19.01 10.24
C ALA A 135 -3.42 -18.92 11.78
N SER A 136 -4.52 -18.36 12.28
CA SER A 136 -4.82 -18.21 13.72
C SER A 136 -5.30 -19.51 14.36
N GLU A 137 -5.63 -20.55 13.57
CA GLU A 137 -6.01 -21.86 14.08
C GLU A 137 -4.78 -22.62 14.62
N PRO A 138 -4.91 -23.37 15.73
CA PRO A 138 -3.83 -24.16 16.30
C PRO A 138 -3.57 -25.38 15.41
N GLN A 139 -2.85 -25.18 14.32
CA GLN A 139 -2.34 -26.27 13.49
C GLN A 139 -1.19 -26.94 14.25
N SER A 140 -1.29 -28.25 14.50
CA SER A 140 -0.30 -29.02 15.29
C SER A 140 1.14 -28.93 14.76
N ALA A 141 1.32 -28.52 13.51
CA ALA A 141 2.61 -28.11 12.95
C ALA A 141 2.34 -26.98 11.93
N PRO A 142 2.59 -25.70 12.27
CA PRO A 142 2.44 -24.64 11.28
C PRO A 142 3.46 -24.84 10.14
N PRO A 143 3.08 -24.60 8.88
CA PRO A 143 3.97 -24.77 7.75
C PRO A 143 5.16 -23.82 7.92
N ARG A 144 6.37 -24.36 7.90
CA ARG A 144 7.59 -23.53 7.94
C ARG A 144 7.78 -22.91 6.57
N TRP A 145 8.25 -21.67 6.54
CA TRP A 145 8.52 -20.98 5.28
C TRP A 145 10.00 -20.75 5.09
N LEU A 146 10.48 -21.06 3.89
CA LEU A 146 11.81 -20.67 3.43
C LEU A 146 11.70 -19.40 2.61
N TYR A 147 12.68 -18.51 2.79
CA TYR A 147 12.78 -17.26 2.07
C TYR A 147 14.12 -17.13 1.37
N GLN A 148 14.11 -16.56 0.18
CA GLN A 148 15.32 -16.27 -0.58
C GLN A 148 15.27 -14.85 -1.14
N ARG A 149 16.38 -14.13 -0.99
CA ARG A 149 16.59 -12.80 -1.55
C ARG A 149 17.57 -12.91 -2.71
N LEU A 150 17.19 -12.40 -3.89
CA LEU A 150 18.08 -12.27 -5.04
C LEU A 150 18.33 -10.80 -5.34
N GLY A 151 19.61 -10.43 -5.45
CA GLY A 151 20.03 -9.08 -5.79
C GLY A 151 20.24 -8.90 -7.29
N GLY A 152 19.97 -7.69 -7.80
CA GLY A 152 20.23 -7.31 -9.18
C GLY A 152 19.11 -7.66 -10.17
N ALA A 153 19.39 -7.45 -11.46
CA ALA A 153 18.43 -7.71 -12.53
C ALA A 153 18.15 -9.20 -12.65
N LEU A 154 16.91 -9.60 -12.33
CA LEU A 154 16.48 -10.99 -12.39
C LEU A 154 15.96 -11.32 -13.79
N SER A 155 16.67 -12.19 -14.52
CA SER A 155 16.32 -12.59 -15.87
C SER A 155 15.03 -13.45 -15.91
N ALA A 156 14.37 -13.50 -17.07
CA ALA A 156 13.18 -14.31 -17.25
C ALA A 156 13.46 -15.81 -17.03
N GLN A 157 14.63 -16.29 -17.48
CA GLN A 157 15.05 -17.67 -17.28
C GLN A 157 15.24 -17.99 -15.79
N GLN A 158 15.91 -17.12 -15.04
CA GLN A 158 16.12 -17.30 -13.60
C GLN A 158 14.79 -17.34 -12.82
N ARG A 159 13.82 -16.49 -13.20
CA ARG A 159 12.47 -16.54 -12.62
C ARG A 159 11.80 -17.89 -12.89
N GLN A 160 11.91 -18.38 -14.11
CA GLN A 160 11.28 -19.64 -14.51
C GLN A 160 11.91 -20.84 -13.79
N GLU A 161 13.24 -20.85 -13.61
CA GLU A 161 13.94 -21.87 -12.81
C GLU A 161 13.49 -21.86 -11.34
N LEU A 162 13.32 -20.67 -10.74
CA LEU A 162 12.84 -20.54 -9.36
C LEU A 162 11.42 -21.07 -9.20
N VAL A 163 10.53 -20.73 -10.13
CA VAL A 163 9.16 -21.26 -10.14
C VAL A 163 9.15 -22.78 -10.28
N GLN A 164 10.01 -23.36 -11.13
CA GLN A 164 10.16 -24.82 -11.26
C GLN A 164 10.67 -25.47 -9.97
N GLN A 165 11.49 -24.75 -9.18
CA GLN A 165 11.98 -25.19 -7.86
C GLN A 165 10.97 -24.96 -6.71
N GLY A 166 9.75 -24.53 -7.04
CA GLY A 166 8.66 -24.27 -6.09
C GLY A 166 8.75 -22.93 -5.36
N TRP A 167 9.62 -22.01 -5.81
CA TRP A 167 9.68 -20.67 -5.25
C TRP A 167 8.61 -19.77 -5.86
N THR A 168 7.94 -19.02 -5.00
CA THR A 168 6.95 -18.01 -5.40
C THR A 168 7.53 -16.63 -5.15
N LEU A 169 7.55 -15.78 -6.18
CA LEU A 169 7.90 -14.37 -6.02
C LEU A 169 6.85 -13.69 -5.14
N VAL A 170 7.29 -13.04 -4.07
CA VAL A 170 6.43 -12.28 -3.17
C VAL A 170 6.37 -10.83 -3.62
N ASP A 171 7.53 -10.17 -3.63
CA ASP A 171 7.62 -8.74 -3.92
C ASP A 171 9.08 -8.33 -4.24
N THR A 172 9.26 -7.06 -4.59
CA THR A 172 10.56 -6.44 -4.82
C THR A 172 10.80 -5.25 -3.90
N TRP A 173 12.04 -5.03 -3.51
CA TRP A 173 12.42 -3.89 -2.67
C TRP A 173 13.46 -3.02 -3.37
N LEU A 174 13.43 -1.72 -3.06
CA LEU A 174 14.28 -0.67 -3.66
C LEU A 174 14.16 -0.62 -5.19
N GLY A 175 12.94 -0.71 -5.72
CA GLY A 175 12.69 -0.58 -7.16
C GLY A 175 13.25 -1.74 -7.99
N GLY A 176 13.27 -2.97 -7.45
CA GLY A 176 13.74 -4.16 -8.17
C GLY A 176 15.21 -4.50 -7.93
N VAL A 177 15.89 -3.84 -6.99
CA VAL A 177 17.27 -4.21 -6.59
C VAL A 177 17.26 -5.56 -5.87
N PHE A 178 16.23 -5.83 -5.05
CA PHE A 178 16.08 -7.10 -4.35
C PHE A 178 14.73 -7.75 -4.68
N HIS A 179 14.76 -9.03 -4.98
CA HIS A 179 13.59 -9.86 -5.25
C HIS A 179 13.43 -10.88 -4.13
N TYR A 180 12.25 -10.93 -3.52
CA TYR A 180 11.96 -11.79 -2.39
C TYR A 180 11.08 -12.95 -2.82
N PHE A 181 11.57 -14.16 -2.56
CA PHE A 181 10.87 -15.40 -2.86
C PHE A 181 10.52 -16.12 -1.56
N LYS A 182 9.40 -16.83 -1.59
CA LYS A 182 8.98 -17.74 -0.52
C LYS A 182 8.73 -19.14 -1.05
N ARG A 183 8.90 -20.14 -0.20
CA ARG A 183 8.55 -21.53 -0.47
C ARG A 183 8.11 -22.21 0.83
N PRO A 184 6.99 -22.94 0.85
CA PRO A 184 6.63 -23.74 2.03
C PRO A 184 7.59 -24.92 2.16
N LEU A 185 8.01 -25.22 3.40
CA LEU A 185 8.71 -26.43 3.76
C LEU A 185 7.65 -27.41 4.27
N ALA A 186 7.43 -28.48 3.50
CA ALA A 186 6.53 -29.58 3.86
C ALA A 186 7.04 -30.35 5.08
#